data_AF-A0A3N5BCX1-F1
#
_entry.id   AF-A0A3N5BCX1-F1
#
_cell.length_a   1.000
_cell.length_b   1.000
_cell.length_c   1.000
_cell.angle_alpha   90.00
_cell.angle_beta   90.00
_cell.angle_gamma   90.00
#
_symmetry.space_group_name_H-M   'P 1'
#
loop_
_entity.id
_entity.type
_entity.pdbx_description
1 polymer ?
#
loop_
_entity_poly.entity_id
_entity_poly.type
_entity_poly.pdbx_seq_one_letter_code
_entity_poly.pdbx_strand_id
1 'polypeptide(L)'
;MKKPFILFSMAVGFVVGLFSVISDHIPYMVQDVTKFEMIIFYLAVMINSLPFWFMMAMFVGYWFGRELKEALLLGGLYTVVAITFYFVIGAYYNHVIVQEVPPVSVSWVGQIKTYAIWYGASIVGGSLGGGLGHLIKWSPYALLLLVVGLILQLNVNGASSWGNVIGIAQNVSFCIIVVSIFIYLGVMNKRGSQ
;
A
#
# COMPACT_ATOMS: atom_id res chain seq x y z
N MET A 1 13.83 -19.64 -0.49
CA MET A 1 12.90 -18.64 0.09
C MET A 1 12.49 -19.11 1.49
N LYS A 2 12.56 -18.25 2.52
CA LYS A 2 12.35 -18.69 3.92
C LYS A 2 10.86 -18.83 4.24
N LYS A 3 10.45 -19.87 4.99
CA LYS A 3 9.04 -20.08 5.42
C LYS A 3 8.37 -18.83 6.05
N PRO A 4 9.05 -18.06 6.92
CA PRO A 4 8.46 -16.84 7.48
C PRO A 4 8.07 -15.79 6.44
N PHE A 5 8.86 -15.64 5.38
CA PHE A 5 8.53 -14.70 4.29
C PHE A 5 7.30 -15.16 3.51
N ILE A 6 7.20 -16.46 3.20
CA ILE A 6 6.05 -17.00 2.47
C ILE A 6 4.77 -16.78 3.28
N LEU A 7 4.79 -17.14 4.57
CA LEU A 7 3.63 -16.95 5.45
C LEU A 7 3.25 -15.47 5.57
N PHE A 8 4.24 -14.59 5.74
CA PHE A 8 4.03 -13.14 5.79
C PHE A 8 3.38 -12.63 4.50
N SER A 9 3.95 -12.95 3.34
CA SER A 9 3.46 -12.47 2.05
C SER A 9 2.06 -12.98 1.76
N MET A 10 1.74 -14.21 2.14
CA MET A 10 0.39 -14.76 1.99
C MET A 10 -0.61 -14.05 2.90
N ALA A 11 -0.33 -13.95 4.20
CA ALA A 11 -1.25 -13.37 5.17
C ALA A 11 -1.45 -11.87 4.95
N VAL A 12 -0.35 -11.13 4.83
CA VAL A 12 -0.40 -9.68 4.68
C VAL A 12 -0.82 -9.28 3.27
N GLY A 13 -0.37 -10.01 2.25
CA GLY A 13 -0.84 -9.79 0.88
C GLY A 13 -2.35 -10.03 0.74
N PHE A 14 -2.91 -11.03 1.42
CA PHE A 14 -4.35 -11.26 1.48
C PHE A 14 -5.09 -10.09 2.14
N VAL A 15 -4.62 -9.61 3.29
CA VAL A 15 -5.21 -8.45 3.99
C VAL A 15 -5.16 -7.21 3.10
N VAL A 16 -4.00 -6.91 2.51
CA VAL A 16 -3.84 -5.75 1.62
C VAL A 16 -4.77 -5.85 0.41
N GLY A 17 -4.81 -7.01 -0.26
CA GLY A 17 -5.71 -7.24 -1.39
C GLY A 17 -7.18 -7.09 -1.03
N LEU A 18 -7.60 -7.66 0.12
CA LEU A 18 -8.98 -7.58 0.60
C LEU A 18 -9.41 -6.13 0.89
N PHE A 19 -8.61 -5.39 1.65
CA PHE A 19 -8.93 -4.02 2.01
C PHE A 19 -8.86 -3.07 0.81
N SER A 20 -7.99 -3.34 -0.16
CA SER A 20 -8.00 -2.63 -1.44
C SER A 20 -9.30 -2.84 -2.21
N VAL A 21 -9.79 -4.08 -2.31
CA VAL A 21 -11.09 -4.34 -2.94
C VAL A 21 -12.23 -3.65 -2.18
N ILE A 22 -12.25 -3.71 -0.84
CA ILE A 22 -13.26 -3.00 -0.04
C ILE A 22 -13.24 -1.50 -0.35
N SER A 23 -12.05 -0.91 -0.42
CA SER A 23 -11.87 0.52 -0.67
C SER A 23 -12.48 0.96 -2.00
N ASP A 24 -12.39 0.14 -3.05
CA ASP A 24 -12.91 0.47 -4.38
C ASP A 24 -14.44 0.45 -4.46
N HIS A 25 -15.09 -0.19 -3.49
CA HIS A 25 -16.55 -0.36 -3.43
C HIS A 25 -17.21 0.44 -2.30
N ILE A 26 -16.49 1.37 -1.66
CA ILE A 26 -17.10 2.26 -0.65
C ILE A 26 -18.11 3.17 -1.36
N PRO A 27 -19.41 3.15 -0.99
CA PRO A 27 -20.40 4.01 -1.62
C PRO A 27 -20.11 5.49 -1.35
N TYR A 28 -20.23 6.33 -2.39
CA TYR A 28 -19.92 7.75 -2.36
C TYR A 28 -20.83 8.60 -1.44
N MET A 29 -21.88 8.02 -0.85
CA MET A 29 -22.86 8.71 -0.01
C MET A 29 -22.81 8.16 1.43
N VAL A 30 -22.01 8.80 2.28
CA VAL A 30 -21.83 8.48 3.71
C VAL A 30 -22.97 9.09 4.55
N GLN A 31 -24.23 8.93 4.12
CA GLN A 31 -25.36 9.22 5.00
C GLN A 31 -25.76 7.89 5.66
N ASP A 32 -25.71 7.85 6.99
CA ASP A 32 -26.04 6.71 7.86
C ASP A 32 -25.03 5.55 7.93
N VAL A 33 -23.73 5.86 7.97
CA VAL A 33 -22.66 4.87 8.21
C VAL A 33 -22.41 4.70 9.71
N THR A 34 -22.37 3.46 10.19
CA THR A 34 -22.06 3.17 11.59
C THR A 34 -20.61 3.53 11.95
N LYS A 35 -20.34 3.74 13.24
CA LYS A 35 -18.96 4.00 13.72
C LYS A 35 -17.98 2.88 13.35
N PHE A 36 -18.46 1.64 13.33
CA PHE A 36 -17.63 0.49 12.97
C PHE A 36 -17.27 0.48 11.49
N GLU A 37 -18.23 0.73 10.61
CA GLU A 37 -17.99 0.85 9.16
C GLU A 37 -17.04 2.00 8.83
N MET A 38 -17.14 3.13 9.54
CA MET A 38 -16.16 4.22 9.39
C MET A 38 -14.71 3.77 9.67
N ILE A 39 -14.48 2.90 10.66
CA ILE A 39 -13.15 2.34 10.93
C ILE A 39 -12.70 1.44 9.77
N ILE A 40 -13.58 0.56 9.29
CA ILE A 40 -13.27 -0.32 8.17
C ILE A 40 -12.97 0.47 6.90
N PHE A 41 -13.75 1.51 6.60
CA PHE A 41 -13.53 2.37 5.45
C PHE A 41 -12.24 3.16 5.56
N TYR A 42 -11.94 3.71 6.73
CA TYR A 42 -10.64 4.35 6.99
C TYR A 42 -9.49 3.37 6.75
N LEU A 43 -9.55 2.16 7.30
CA LEU A 43 -8.52 1.14 7.10
C LEU A 43 -8.40 0.75 5.62
N ALA A 44 -9.52 0.58 4.92
CA ALA A 44 -9.56 0.25 3.50
C ALA A 44 -8.88 1.33 2.65
N VAL A 45 -9.27 2.59 2.83
CA VAL A 45 -8.68 3.72 2.10
C VAL A 45 -7.21 3.92 2.46
N MET A 46 -6.84 3.74 3.73
CA MET A 46 -5.45 3.85 4.17
C MET A 46 -4.57 2.73 3.59
N ILE A 47 -5.03 1.48 3.66
CA ILE A 47 -4.31 0.31 3.12
C ILE A 47 -4.21 0.38 1.60
N ASN A 48 -5.27 0.84 0.93
CA ASN A 48 -5.31 1.03 -0.53
C ASN A 48 -4.54 2.27 -1.01
N SER A 49 -3.78 2.93 -0.15
CA SER A 49 -2.96 4.08 -0.56
C SER A 49 -1.59 3.64 -1.08
N LEU A 50 -1.10 4.31 -2.12
CA LEU A 50 0.23 4.06 -2.68
C LEU A 50 1.35 4.09 -1.61
N PRO A 51 1.36 5.05 -0.66
CA PRO A 51 2.36 5.05 0.41
C PRO A 51 2.29 3.80 1.29
N PHE A 52 1.09 3.28 1.58
CA PHE A 52 0.97 2.07 2.39
C PHE A 52 1.50 0.83 1.68
N TRP A 53 1.14 0.65 0.41
CA TRP A 53 1.71 -0.42 -0.43
C TRP A 53 3.24 -0.35 -0.46
N PHE A 54 3.79 0.86 -0.61
CA PHE A 54 5.22 1.10 -0.61
C PHE A 54 5.87 0.81 0.75
N MET A 55 5.28 1.26 1.86
CA MET A 55 5.75 0.98 3.23
C MET A 55 5.79 -0.52 3.52
N MET A 56 4.79 -1.29 3.06
CA MET A 56 4.79 -2.74 3.23
C MET A 56 5.93 -3.41 2.46
N ALA A 57 6.21 -2.97 1.24
CA ALA A 57 7.38 -3.43 0.49
C ALA A 57 8.70 -3.05 1.18
N MET A 58 8.79 -1.85 1.75
CA MET A 58 9.93 -1.42 2.58
C MET A 58 10.10 -2.32 3.81
N PHE A 59 9.02 -2.65 4.51
CA PHE A 59 9.05 -3.56 5.64
C PHE A 59 9.61 -4.94 5.22
N VAL A 60 9.19 -5.45 4.06
CA VAL A 60 9.71 -6.71 3.51
C VAL A 60 11.23 -6.65 3.30
N GLY A 61 11.72 -5.60 2.65
CA GLY A 61 13.14 -5.42 2.39
C GLY A 61 13.97 -5.25 3.67
N TYR A 62 13.43 -4.50 4.64
CA TYR A 62 14.04 -4.33 5.95
C TYR A 62 14.11 -5.64 6.73
N TRP A 63 13.05 -6.43 6.78
CA TRP A 63 13.05 -7.61 7.66
C TRP A 63 13.66 -8.86 7.01
N PHE A 64 13.38 -9.08 5.72
CA PHE A 64 13.74 -10.34 5.05
C PHE A 64 14.95 -10.23 4.14
N GLY A 65 15.28 -9.04 3.62
CA GLY A 65 16.41 -8.83 2.71
C GLY A 65 17.77 -8.81 3.41
N ARG A 66 18.64 -9.77 3.11
CA ARG A 66 20.02 -9.82 3.63
C ARG A 66 20.99 -8.95 2.84
N GLU A 67 20.74 -8.82 1.54
CA GLU A 67 21.46 -7.96 0.61
C GLU A 67 20.47 -7.18 -0.26
N LEU A 68 20.95 -6.12 -0.91
CA LEU A 68 20.09 -5.23 -1.70
C LEU A 68 19.35 -6.00 -2.81
N LYS A 69 20.02 -6.91 -3.52
CA LYS A 69 19.41 -7.70 -4.60
C LYS A 69 18.27 -8.59 -4.08
N GLU A 70 18.49 -9.25 -2.95
CA GLU A 70 17.46 -10.07 -2.30
C GLU A 70 16.28 -9.19 -1.84
N ALA A 71 16.55 -8.01 -1.29
CA ALA A 71 15.52 -7.09 -0.83
C ALA A 71 14.63 -6.57 -1.98
N LEU A 72 15.23 -6.18 -3.10
CA LEU A 72 14.53 -5.79 -4.33
C LEU A 72 13.61 -6.94 -4.78
N LEU A 73 14.16 -8.16 -4.90
CA LEU A 73 13.40 -9.32 -5.34
C LEU A 73 12.24 -9.67 -4.39
N LEU A 74 12.48 -9.71 -3.09
CA LEU A 74 11.45 -10.07 -2.10
C LEU A 74 10.34 -9.01 -2.03
N GLY A 75 10.67 -7.72 -2.15
CA GLY A 75 9.68 -6.65 -2.21
C GLY A 75 8.80 -6.75 -3.47
N GLY A 76 9.40 -7.05 -4.63
CA GLY A 76 8.67 -7.32 -5.87
C GLY A 76 7.77 -8.56 -5.75
N LEU A 77 8.28 -9.66 -5.19
CA LEU A 77 7.48 -10.88 -5.00
C LEU A 77 6.30 -10.67 -4.06
N TYR A 78 6.51 -9.96 -2.94
CA TYR A 78 5.43 -9.63 -2.00
C TYR A 78 4.30 -8.85 -2.68
N THR A 79 4.65 -7.80 -3.43
CA THR A 79 3.65 -6.95 -4.10
C THR A 79 2.93 -7.69 -5.22
N VAL A 80 3.61 -8.60 -5.94
CA VAL A 80 2.95 -9.53 -6.88
C VAL A 80 1.92 -10.39 -6.17
N VAL A 81 2.26 -10.98 -5.02
CA VAL A 81 1.30 -11.77 -4.23
C VAL A 81 0.10 -10.92 -3.79
N ALA A 82 0.35 -9.70 -3.28
CA ALA A 82 -0.72 -8.80 -2.84
C ALA A 82 -1.65 -8.37 -4.00
N ILE A 83 -1.09 -8.01 -5.16
CA ILE A 83 -1.91 -7.62 -6.32
C ILE A 83 -2.65 -8.83 -6.93
N THR A 84 -2.08 -10.04 -6.85
CA THR A 84 -2.83 -11.26 -7.20
C THR A 84 -4.04 -11.44 -6.29
N PHE A 85 -3.89 -11.28 -4.97
CA PHE A 85 -5.03 -11.35 -4.06
C PHE A 85 -6.08 -10.29 -4.36
N TYR A 86 -5.67 -9.05 -4.61
CA TYR A 86 -6.57 -7.98 -5.02
C TYR A 86 -7.42 -8.38 -6.23
N PHE A 87 -6.80 -8.88 -7.32
CA PHE A 87 -7.55 -9.30 -8.50
C PHE A 87 -8.45 -10.50 -8.26
N VAL A 88 -7.99 -11.52 -7.53
CA VAL A 88 -8.78 -12.71 -7.24
C VAL A 88 -9.99 -12.38 -6.36
N ILE A 89 -9.78 -11.59 -5.31
CA ILE A 89 -10.84 -11.16 -4.40
C ILE A 89 -11.80 -10.21 -5.11
N GLY A 90 -11.30 -9.27 -5.91
CA GLY A 90 -12.13 -8.35 -6.68
C GLY A 90 -13.01 -9.07 -7.69
N ALA A 91 -12.47 -10.06 -8.40
CA ALA A 91 -13.26 -10.92 -9.29
C ALA A 91 -14.36 -11.65 -8.51
N TYR A 92 -14.02 -12.27 -7.38
CA TYR A 92 -15.00 -12.95 -6.54
C TYR A 92 -16.10 -11.99 -6.02
N TYR A 93 -15.70 -10.81 -5.52
CA TYR A 93 -16.62 -9.80 -4.97
C TYR A 93 -17.61 -9.32 -6.03
N ASN A 94 -17.14 -8.99 -7.22
CA ASN A 94 -17.97 -8.51 -8.32
C ASN A 94 -18.93 -9.59 -8.84
N HIS A 95 -18.45 -10.84 -8.98
CA HIS A 95 -19.26 -11.93 -9.50
C HIS A 95 -20.28 -12.49 -8.49
N VAL A 96 -19.95 -12.50 -7.20
CA VAL A 96 -20.75 -13.20 -6.18
C VAL A 96 -21.55 -12.25 -5.31
N ILE A 97 -21.00 -11.09 -4.94
CA ILE A 97 -21.58 -10.20 -3.92
C ILE A 97 -22.39 -9.09 -4.57
N VAL A 98 -21.78 -8.34 -5.50
CA VAL A 98 -22.45 -7.21 -6.13
C VAL A 98 -23.43 -7.68 -7.22
N GLN A 99 -23.25 -8.90 -7.75
CA GLN A 99 -23.99 -9.43 -8.91
C GLN A 99 -24.03 -8.43 -10.07
N GLU A 100 -22.99 -7.59 -10.18
CA GLU A 100 -22.84 -6.75 -11.34
C GLU A 100 -22.77 -7.67 -12.55
N VAL A 101 -23.69 -7.46 -13.51
CA VAL A 101 -23.62 -8.14 -14.80
C VAL A 101 -22.20 -7.89 -15.29
N PRO A 102 -21.36 -8.94 -15.48
CA PRO A 102 -19.98 -8.74 -15.89
C PRO A 102 -20.02 -7.80 -17.09
N PRO A 103 -19.30 -6.66 -17.06
CA PRO A 103 -19.43 -5.66 -18.10
C PRO A 103 -19.26 -6.38 -19.42
N VAL A 104 -20.33 -6.34 -20.22
CA VAL A 104 -20.37 -6.97 -21.53
C VAL A 104 -19.13 -6.47 -22.26
N SER A 105 -18.18 -7.38 -22.51
CA SER A 105 -17.01 -7.20 -23.38
C SER A 105 -15.92 -6.20 -22.95
N VAL A 106 -15.29 -6.36 -21.78
CA VAL A 106 -13.88 -5.92 -21.71
C VAL A 106 -13.08 -6.85 -22.62
N SER A 107 -12.62 -6.35 -23.76
CA SER A 107 -11.88 -7.16 -24.73
C SER A 107 -10.69 -7.85 -24.05
N TRP A 108 -10.36 -9.07 -24.49
CA TRP A 108 -9.20 -9.82 -23.97
C TRP A 108 -7.91 -8.97 -23.96
N VAL A 109 -7.74 -8.12 -24.97
CA VAL A 109 -6.62 -7.18 -25.06
C VAL A 109 -6.66 -6.15 -23.92
N GLY A 110 -7.84 -5.62 -23.58
CA GLY A 110 -8.02 -4.70 -22.47
C GLY A 110 -7.70 -5.32 -21.10
N GLN A 111 -8.10 -6.57 -20.89
CA GLN A 111 -7.79 -7.30 -19.66
C GLN A 111 -6.29 -7.58 -19.52
N ILE A 112 -5.65 -8.07 -20.58
CA ILE A 112 -4.19 -8.32 -20.59
C ILE A 112 -3.43 -7.02 -20.34
N LYS A 113 -3.83 -5.92 -20.99
CA LYS A 113 -3.21 -4.61 -20.79
C LYS A 113 -3.34 -4.14 -19.34
N THR A 114 -4.51 -4.32 -18.74
CA THR A 114 -4.76 -3.97 -17.33
C THR A 114 -3.85 -4.77 -16.42
N TYR A 115 -3.84 -6.10 -16.54
CA TYR A 115 -2.95 -6.94 -15.75
C TYR A 115 -1.48 -6.58 -15.94
N ALA A 116 -1.02 -6.38 -17.18
CA ALA A 116 0.36 -6.01 -17.46
C ALA A 116 0.77 -4.70 -16.77
N ILE A 117 -0.08 -3.68 -16.79
CA ILE A 117 0.19 -2.40 -16.13
C ILE A 117 0.23 -2.58 -14.61
N TRP A 118 -0.78 -3.24 -14.02
CA TRP A 118 -0.87 -3.38 -12.56
C TRP A 118 0.22 -4.28 -11.98
N TYR A 119 0.48 -5.44 -12.58
CA TYR A 119 1.59 -6.30 -12.17
C TYR A 119 2.94 -5.63 -12.42
N GLY A 120 3.13 -4.94 -13.55
CA GLY A 120 4.35 -4.21 -13.85
C GLY A 120 4.63 -3.10 -12.84
N ALA A 121 3.64 -2.25 -12.57
CA ALA A 121 3.74 -1.20 -11.55
C ALA A 121 4.00 -1.79 -10.15
N SER A 122 3.34 -2.89 -9.80
CA SER A 122 3.55 -3.59 -8.52
C SER A 122 4.98 -4.11 -8.38
N ILE A 123 5.52 -4.77 -9.41
CA ILE A 123 6.90 -5.28 -9.40
C ILE A 123 7.89 -4.12 -9.23
N VAL A 124 7.73 -3.03 -9.99
CA VAL A 124 8.63 -1.87 -9.92
C VAL A 124 8.53 -1.21 -8.54
N GLY A 125 7.33 -0.84 -8.11
CA GLY A 125 7.08 -0.18 -6.83
C GLY A 125 7.52 -1.05 -5.64
N GLY A 126 7.19 -2.34 -5.67
CA GLY A 126 7.57 -3.29 -4.64
C GLY A 126 9.07 -3.55 -4.59
N SER A 127 9.73 -3.65 -5.74
CA SER A 127 11.19 -3.80 -5.78
C SER A 127 11.86 -2.57 -5.19
N LEU A 128 11.49 -1.37 -5.65
CA LEU A 128 12.02 -0.10 -5.13
C LEU A 128 11.76 0.02 -3.62
N GLY A 129 10.54 -0.27 -3.16
CA GLY A 129 10.19 -0.28 -1.75
C GLY A 129 11.09 -1.23 -0.96
N GLY A 130 11.24 -2.49 -1.41
CA GLY A 130 12.14 -3.46 -0.79
C GLY A 130 13.59 -2.99 -0.72
N GLY A 131 14.11 -2.40 -1.80
CA GLY A 131 15.45 -1.81 -1.82
C GLY A 131 15.62 -0.70 -0.79
N LEU A 132 14.69 0.26 -0.75
CA LEU A 132 14.71 1.34 0.24
C LEU A 132 14.59 0.84 1.67
N GLY A 133 13.72 -0.15 1.89
CA GLY A 133 13.60 -0.86 3.15
C GLY A 133 14.92 -1.43 3.65
N HIS A 134 15.69 -2.05 2.76
CA HIS A 134 17.02 -2.55 3.10
C HIS A 134 18.02 -1.43 3.42
N LEU A 135 18.00 -0.33 2.66
CA LEU A 135 18.90 0.82 2.87
C LEU A 135 18.69 1.51 4.23
N ILE A 136 17.48 1.45 4.80
CA ILE A 136 17.20 2.01 6.14
C ILE A 136 18.08 1.38 7.24
N LYS A 137 18.52 0.14 7.06
CA LYS A 137 19.46 -0.51 8.01
C LYS A 137 20.80 0.21 8.12
N TRP A 138 21.20 0.89 7.05
CA TRP A 138 22.51 1.52 6.91
C TRP A 138 22.41 3.03 7.13
N SER A 139 21.33 3.63 6.63
CA SER A 139 21.09 5.05 6.77
C SER A 139 19.60 5.31 7.00
N PRO A 140 19.19 5.84 8.17
CA PRO A 140 17.80 6.13 8.45
C PRO A 140 17.25 7.22 7.51
N TYR A 141 18.13 8.04 6.91
CA TYR A 141 17.76 9.06 5.93
C TYR A 141 17.10 8.52 4.66
N ALA A 142 17.20 7.20 4.39
CA ALA A 142 16.43 6.56 3.32
C ALA A 142 14.89 6.74 3.50
N LEU A 143 14.41 6.99 4.73
CA LEU A 143 13.02 7.32 5.02
C LEU A 143 12.55 8.64 4.38
N LEU A 144 13.46 9.54 3.98
CA LEU A 144 13.08 10.79 3.32
C LEU A 144 12.39 10.55 1.97
N LEU A 145 12.68 9.44 1.28
CA LEU A 145 11.96 9.07 0.06
C LEU A 145 10.50 8.69 0.33
N LEU A 146 10.21 8.09 1.49
CA LEU A 146 8.83 7.85 1.92
C LEU A 146 8.12 9.18 2.21
N VAL A 147 8.81 10.16 2.82
CA VAL A 147 8.27 11.51 3.03
C VAL A 147 7.86 12.16 1.71
N VAL A 148 8.70 12.06 0.67
CA VAL A 148 8.37 12.57 -0.67
C VAL A 148 7.10 11.89 -1.21
N GLY A 149 7.01 10.56 -1.09
CA GLY A 149 5.82 9.81 -1.51
C GLY A 149 4.54 10.22 -0.76
N LEU A 150 4.63 10.45 0.54
CA LEU A 150 3.50 10.90 1.38
C LEU A 150 3.05 12.33 1.00
N ILE A 151 3.99 13.23 0.75
CA ILE A 151 3.66 14.60 0.29
C ILE A 151 3.01 14.54 -1.09
N LEU A 152 3.52 13.72 -2.01
CA LEU A 152 2.90 13.54 -3.32
C LEU A 152 1.48 12.98 -3.20
N GLN A 153 1.26 11.99 -2.32
CA GLN A 153 -0.07 11.43 -2.08
C GLN A 153 -1.04 12.49 -1.53
N LEU A 154 -0.60 13.34 -0.59
CA LEU A 154 -1.41 14.45 -0.08
C LEU A 154 -1.84 15.42 -1.21
N ASN A 155 -0.96 15.67 -2.18
CA ASN A 155 -1.28 16.50 -3.35
C ASN A 155 -2.27 15.79 -4.30
N VAL A 156 -2.09 14.49 -4.55
CA VAL A 156 -3.00 13.68 -5.38
C VAL A 156 -4.39 13.61 -4.78
N ASN A 157 -4.50 13.46 -3.45
CA ASN A 157 -5.77 13.46 -2.73
C ASN A 157 -6.53 14.81 -2.89
N GLY A 158 -5.80 15.92 -3.03
CA GLY A 158 -6.37 17.24 -3.31
C GLY A 158 -7.20 17.84 -2.18
N ALA A 159 -7.71 19.06 -2.37
CA ALA A 159 -8.47 19.79 -1.36
C ALA A 159 -9.80 19.11 -0.99
N SER A 160 -10.42 18.40 -1.93
CA SER A 160 -11.70 17.70 -1.71
C SER A 160 -11.61 16.58 -0.68
N SER A 161 -10.43 15.95 -0.51
CA SER A 161 -10.20 14.94 0.52
C SER A 161 -10.37 15.47 1.95
N TRP A 162 -10.23 16.78 2.16
CA TRP A 162 -10.48 17.43 3.45
C TRP A 162 -11.96 17.71 3.72
N GLY A 163 -12.84 17.45 2.75
CA GLY A 163 -14.29 17.64 2.87
C GLY A 163 -15.04 16.48 3.51
N ASN A 164 -14.39 15.34 3.78
CA ASN A 164 -15.02 14.19 4.43
C ASN A 164 -14.12 13.58 5.53
N VAL A 165 -14.75 12.95 6.53
CA VAL A 165 -14.08 12.47 7.75
C VAL A 165 -12.99 11.43 7.45
N ILE A 166 -13.21 10.53 6.47
CA ILE A 166 -12.25 9.48 6.12
C ILE A 166 -11.00 10.08 5.48
N GLY A 167 -11.19 11.00 4.51
CA GLY A 167 -10.09 11.70 3.85
C GLY A 167 -9.30 12.59 4.81
N ILE A 168 -9.98 13.29 5.73
CA ILE A 168 -9.33 14.05 6.81
C ILE A 168 -8.46 13.11 7.66
N ALA A 169 -9.01 11.97 8.12
CA ALA A 169 -8.27 11.02 8.93
C ALA A 169 -7.04 10.46 8.20
N GLN A 170 -7.16 10.12 6.92
CA GLN A 170 -6.03 9.65 6.11
C GLN A 170 -4.94 10.72 5.97
N ASN A 171 -5.33 11.97 5.63
CA ASN A 171 -4.36 13.05 5.44
C ASN A 171 -3.65 13.41 6.75
N VAL A 172 -4.37 13.44 7.87
CA VAL A 172 -3.79 13.62 9.20
C VAL A 172 -2.80 12.50 9.53
N SER A 173 -3.14 11.25 9.22
CA SER A 173 -2.22 10.12 9.39
C SER A 173 -0.95 10.27 8.57
N PHE A 174 -1.04 10.70 7.31
CA PHE A 174 0.15 10.99 6.49
C PHE A 174 1.02 12.09 7.10
N CYS A 175 0.40 13.20 7.56
CA CYS A 175 1.12 14.26 8.24
C CYS A 175 1.83 13.77 9.52
N ILE A 176 1.16 12.95 10.32
CA ILE A 176 1.73 12.36 11.53
C ILE A 176 2.93 11.46 11.19
N ILE A 177 2.83 10.62 10.15
CA ILE A 177 3.93 9.77 9.70
C ILE A 177 5.13 10.65 9.28
N VAL A 178 4.91 11.71 8.50
CA VAL A 178 5.97 12.63 8.08
C VAL A 178 6.67 13.26 9.28
N VAL A 179 5.92 13.83 10.22
CA VAL A 179 6.48 14.44 11.43
C VAL A 179 7.25 13.41 12.26
N SER A 180 6.71 12.19 12.37
CA SER A 180 7.34 11.09 13.13
C SER A 180 8.69 10.68 12.53
N ILE A 181 8.80 10.66 11.19
CA ILE A 181 10.07 10.41 10.50
C ILE A 181 11.09 11.51 10.83
N PHE A 182 10.71 12.79 10.78
CA PHE A 182 11.62 13.89 11.13
C PHE A 182 12.08 13.84 12.59
N ILE A 183 11.18 13.52 13.52
CA ILE A 183 11.54 13.34 14.94
C ILE A 183 12.53 12.18 15.07
N TYR A 184 12.26 11.03 14.45
CA TYR A 184 13.14 9.87 14.48
C TYR A 184 14.55 10.19 13.93
N LEU A 185 14.63 10.88 12.80
CA LEU A 185 15.91 11.32 12.22
C LEU A 185 16.66 12.27 13.15
N GLY A 186 15.96 13.21 13.78
CA GLY A 186 16.56 14.13 14.76
C GLY A 186 17.16 13.40 15.98
N VAL A 187 16.49 12.36 16.48
CA VAL A 187 17.01 11.52 17.56
C VAL A 187 18.24 10.72 17.12
N MET A 188 18.20 10.12 15.93
CA MET A 188 19.31 9.33 15.41
C MET A 188 20.56 10.18 15.14
N ASN A 189 20.39 11.41 14.63
CA ASN A 189 21.51 12.31 14.37
C ASN A 189 22.25 12.70 15.66
N LYS A 190 21.52 12.91 16.77
CA LYS A 190 22.11 13.21 18.09
C LYS A 190 22.90 12.04 18.67
N ARG A 191 22.51 10.79 18.40
CA ARG A 191 23.21 9.60 18.90
C ARG A 191 24.52 9.32 18.16
N GLY A 192 24.61 9.68 16.87
CA GLY A 192 25.85 9.53 16.09
C GLY A 192 26.88 10.64 16.30
N SER A 193 26.55 11.67 17.07
CA SER A 193 27.42 12.83 17.37
C SER A 193 27.90 12.85 18.84
N GLN A 194 27.61 11.80 19.60
CA GLN A 194 28.20 11.49 20.92
C GLN A 194 29.22 10.36 20.75
#